data_AF-A0A2U1L1H2-F1
#
_entry.id   AF-A0A2U1L1H2-F1
#
_cell.length_a   1.000
_cell.length_b   1.000
_cell.length_c   1.000
_cell.angle_alpha   90.00
_cell.angle_beta   90.00
_cell.angle_gamma   90.00
#
_symmetry.space_group_name_H-M   'P 1'
#
loop_
_entity.id
_entity.type
_entity.pdbx_description
1 polymer ?
#
loop_
_entity_poly.entity_id
_entity_poly.type
_entity_poly.pdbx_seq_one_letter_code
_entity_poly.pdbx_strand_id
1 'polypeptide(L)'
;MEPMGVGNPGSVTPQNMATRASNVSPSPEKRLVKRSSYLLSPYMNKKTRVELKMTRPEFILGNSVFVMQGEKLSREAGCPLRHFFLTGCILYGHNKQASIRKVKQRIASLKWKTKNNFIDYGVFTMLHMDNYTGEAPGKWDCGLVAESKEQSDQLRVLRFKFATKILLHNVNVYAGRMYELALEFDKLPPGEKLSIILSAVRNRDARNRKF
;
A
#
# COMPACT_ATOMS: atom_id res chain seq x y z
N MET A 1 16.09 -36.91 -88.89
CA MET A 1 17.56 -36.79 -88.70
C MET A 1 17.80 -35.85 -87.54
N GLU A 2 18.21 -36.42 -86.40
CA GLU A 2 19.06 -35.75 -85.39
C GLU A 2 20.43 -35.40 -86.04
N PRO A 3 21.33 -34.51 -85.51
CA PRO A 3 21.57 -34.31 -84.08
C PRO A 3 22.04 -32.91 -83.59
N MET A 4 22.28 -32.90 -82.27
CA MET A 4 22.87 -31.95 -81.32
C MET A 4 24.21 -31.27 -81.66
N GLY A 5 24.53 -30.14 -80.99
CA GLY A 5 25.91 -29.78 -80.64
C GLY A 5 26.27 -28.32 -80.28
N VAL A 6 26.23 -28.00 -78.97
CA VAL A 6 27.21 -27.24 -78.12
C VAL A 6 27.84 -25.89 -78.57
N GLY A 7 27.80 -24.87 -77.68
CA GLY A 7 28.86 -23.83 -77.58
C GLY A 7 28.47 -22.46 -76.98
N ASN A 8 28.80 -22.22 -75.70
CA ASN A 8 28.75 -20.94 -74.94
C ASN A 8 29.87 -19.95 -75.40
N PRO A 9 30.01 -18.66 -74.98
CA PRO A 9 29.41 -17.96 -73.83
C PRO A 9 28.90 -16.51 -74.06
N GLY A 10 27.85 -16.13 -73.33
CA GLY A 10 27.41 -14.74 -73.16
C GLY A 10 27.40 -14.34 -71.68
N SER A 11 28.08 -13.25 -71.36
CA SER A 11 28.28 -12.64 -70.04
C SER A 11 27.01 -12.37 -69.23
N VAL A 12 27.02 -12.65 -67.92
CA VAL A 12 26.17 -11.94 -66.94
C VAL A 12 26.90 -11.77 -65.60
N THR A 13 26.81 -10.54 -65.12
CA THR A 13 27.25 -9.87 -63.89
C THR A 13 26.93 -10.54 -62.55
N PRO A 14 27.64 -10.15 -61.46
CA PRO A 14 27.64 -10.85 -60.18
C PRO A 14 26.54 -10.33 -59.25
N GLN A 15 25.47 -11.08 -59.04
CA GLN A 15 24.57 -10.86 -57.91
C GLN A 15 24.11 -12.21 -57.37
N ASN A 16 24.09 -12.32 -56.03
CA ASN A 16 23.67 -13.47 -55.22
C ASN A 16 24.80 -14.35 -54.66
N MET A 17 25.65 -13.77 -53.81
CA MET A 17 26.23 -14.53 -52.69
C MET A 17 25.29 -14.44 -51.49
N ALA A 18 24.66 -15.58 -51.20
CA ALA A 18 23.83 -15.80 -50.03
C ALA A 18 24.66 -15.61 -48.75
N THR A 19 24.28 -14.64 -47.92
CA THR A 19 24.68 -14.62 -46.51
C THR A 19 23.52 -15.17 -45.70
N ARG A 20 23.66 -16.40 -45.21
CA ARG A 20 22.75 -17.05 -44.27
C ARG A 20 22.85 -16.33 -42.93
N ALA A 21 22.09 -15.25 -42.76
CA ALA A 21 21.86 -14.65 -41.45
C ALA A 21 20.94 -15.59 -40.64
N SER A 22 21.39 -15.97 -39.45
CA SER A 22 20.55 -16.66 -38.48
C SER A 22 19.39 -15.75 -38.10
N ASN A 23 18.17 -16.19 -38.40
CA ASN A 23 16.95 -15.57 -37.87
C ASN A 23 16.87 -15.86 -36.36
N VAL A 24 17.65 -15.13 -35.56
CA VAL A 24 17.37 -14.97 -34.13
C VAL A 24 16.34 -13.86 -34.04
N SER A 25 15.06 -14.25 -33.98
CA SER A 25 13.99 -13.34 -33.61
C SER A 25 14.39 -12.60 -32.32
N PRO A 26 14.32 -11.26 -32.25
CA PRO A 26 14.57 -10.57 -31.00
C PRO A 26 13.53 -11.08 -29.99
N SER A 27 14.00 -11.61 -28.86
CA SER A 27 13.14 -12.00 -27.75
C SER A 27 12.23 -10.81 -27.43
N PRO A 28 10.93 -11.00 -27.11
CA PRO A 28 10.03 -9.88 -26.87
C PRO A 28 10.63 -9.01 -25.77
N GLU A 29 11.07 -7.81 -26.17
CA GLU A 29 11.54 -6.81 -25.24
C GLU A 29 10.41 -6.62 -24.23
N LYS A 30 10.68 -6.94 -22.96
CA LYS A 30 9.66 -6.92 -21.90
C LYS A 30 9.05 -5.54 -21.90
N ARG A 31 7.87 -5.40 -22.50
CA ARG A 31 7.11 -4.15 -22.56
C ARG A 31 7.06 -3.62 -21.14
N LEU A 32 7.76 -2.53 -20.87
CA LEU A 32 7.73 -1.87 -19.57
C LEU A 32 6.26 -1.54 -19.31
N VAL A 33 5.63 -2.35 -18.45
CA VAL A 33 4.23 -2.18 -18.09
C VAL A 33 4.16 -0.87 -17.33
N LYS A 34 3.76 0.21 -18.02
CA LYS A 34 3.40 1.46 -17.35
C LYS A 34 2.35 1.09 -16.30
N ARG A 35 2.64 1.39 -15.03
CA ARG A 35 1.70 1.16 -13.93
C ARG A 35 0.36 1.80 -14.32
N SER A 36 -0.70 1.02 -14.23
CA SER A 36 -2.06 1.51 -14.44
C SER A 36 -2.30 2.75 -13.57
N SER A 37 -2.78 3.84 -14.17
CA SER A 37 -3.10 5.08 -13.46
C SER A 37 -4.13 4.87 -12.33
N TYR A 38 -4.97 3.84 -12.46
CA TYR A 38 -5.94 3.41 -11.45
C TYR A 38 -5.31 2.78 -10.19
N LEU A 39 -4.02 2.44 -10.21
CA LEU A 39 -3.28 1.93 -9.05
C LEU A 39 -2.62 3.05 -8.23
N LEU A 40 -2.75 4.30 -8.67
CA LEU A 40 -2.39 5.46 -7.87
C LEU A 40 -3.68 5.98 -7.24
N SER A 41 -3.72 5.99 -5.91
CA SER A 41 -4.81 6.67 -5.21
C SER A 41 -4.82 8.14 -5.65
N PRO A 42 -5.96 8.69 -6.11
CA PRO A 42 -6.08 10.12 -6.45
C PRO A 42 -5.70 11.03 -5.28
N TYR A 43 -5.76 10.49 -4.06
CA TYR A 43 -5.55 11.20 -2.80
C TYR A 43 -4.14 10.98 -2.23
N MET A 44 -3.37 10.03 -2.77
CA MET A 44 -2.02 9.69 -2.27
C MET A 44 -1.04 9.55 -3.44
N ASN A 45 -0.40 10.66 -3.77
CA ASN A 45 0.62 10.75 -4.82
C ASN A 45 2.01 10.24 -4.38
N LYS A 46 2.22 9.96 -3.08
CA LYS A 46 3.46 9.41 -2.52
C LYS A 46 3.17 8.26 -1.56
N LYS A 47 3.75 7.09 -1.87
CA LYS A 47 3.64 5.87 -1.05
C LYS A 47 4.28 6.04 0.32
N THR A 48 3.66 5.49 1.35
CA THR A 48 4.21 5.40 2.70
C THR A 48 5.31 4.35 2.71
N ARG A 49 6.54 4.78 3.01
CA ARG A 49 7.67 3.89 3.25
C ARG A 49 7.66 3.42 4.70
N VAL A 50 7.97 2.15 4.91
CA VAL A 50 8.18 1.58 6.25
C VAL A 50 9.58 1.93 6.70
N GLU A 51 9.74 3.18 7.12
CA GLU A 51 10.98 3.70 7.70
C GLU A 51 10.72 4.07 9.16
N LEU A 52 11.67 3.74 10.03
CA LEU A 52 11.61 4.14 11.44
C LEU A 52 11.84 5.65 11.65
N LYS A 53 12.21 6.38 10.59
CA LYS A 53 12.35 7.83 10.62
C LYS A 53 10.98 8.50 10.59
N MET A 54 10.81 9.43 11.53
CA MET A 54 9.57 10.17 11.71
C MET A 54 9.83 11.66 11.55
N THR A 55 8.97 12.32 10.80
CA THR A 55 9.02 13.78 10.66
C THR A 55 8.48 14.45 11.92
N ARG A 56 8.83 15.73 12.13
CA ARG A 56 8.35 16.50 13.29
C ARG A 56 6.81 16.55 13.37
N PRO A 57 6.06 16.81 12.28
CA PRO A 57 4.59 16.74 12.32
C PRO A 57 4.07 15.34 12.67
N GLU A 58 4.66 14.29 12.10
CA GLU A 58 4.29 12.89 12.42
C GLU A 58 4.49 12.56 13.90
N PHE A 59 5.60 13.03 14.49
CA PHE A 59 5.90 12.84 15.90
C PHE A 59 4.94 13.63 16.80
N ILE A 60 4.71 14.91 16.53
CA ILE A 60 3.87 15.78 17.37
C ILE A 60 2.41 15.33 17.37
N LEU A 61 1.84 15.08 16.18
CA LEU A 61 0.46 14.60 16.06
C LEU A 61 0.31 13.18 16.55
N GLY A 62 1.24 12.30 16.18
CA GLY A 62 1.25 10.92 16.64
C GLY A 62 1.27 10.84 18.16
N ASN A 63 2.18 11.56 18.82
CA ASN A 63 2.23 11.59 20.28
C ASN A 63 0.96 12.17 20.89
N SER A 64 0.45 13.30 20.37
CA SER A 64 -0.76 13.92 20.91
C SER A 64 -1.95 12.96 20.85
N VAL A 65 -2.12 12.23 19.74
CA VAL A 65 -3.26 11.33 19.52
C VAL A 65 -3.09 9.99 20.24
N PHE A 66 -1.94 9.33 20.07
CA PHE A 66 -1.76 7.95 20.52
C PHE A 66 -1.38 7.84 22.00
N VAL A 67 -0.79 8.88 22.61
CA VAL A 67 -0.53 8.85 24.05
C VAL A 67 -1.84 8.90 24.84
N MET A 68 -2.89 9.54 24.31
CA MET A 68 -4.25 9.50 24.88
C MET A 68 -4.96 8.15 24.69
N GLN A 69 -4.40 7.25 23.88
CA GLN A 69 -5.03 5.99 23.50
C GLN A 69 -4.60 4.80 24.37
N GLY A 70 -3.96 5.03 25.53
CA GLY A 70 -3.52 4.07 26.55
C GLY A 70 -3.84 2.60 26.23
N GLU A 71 -2.83 1.83 25.81
CA GLU A 71 -3.02 0.52 25.17
C GLU A 71 -3.93 -0.39 26.00
N LYS A 72 -5.12 -0.69 25.48
CA LYS A 72 -6.00 -1.72 26.02
C LYS A 72 -6.56 -2.55 24.88
N LEU A 73 -6.31 -3.86 25.00
CA LEU A 73 -6.76 -4.90 24.10
C LEU A 73 -8.26 -5.12 24.31
N SER A 74 -9.06 -4.89 23.28
CA SER A 74 -10.41 -5.46 23.17
C SER A 74 -10.40 -6.57 22.11
N ARG A 75 -10.83 -7.76 22.52
CA ARG A 75 -11.08 -8.91 21.65
C ARG A 75 -12.38 -8.73 20.89
N GLU A 76 -12.40 -9.35 19.71
CA GLU A 76 -13.57 -9.78 18.93
C GLU A 76 -14.51 -8.72 18.35
N ALA A 77 -14.37 -8.53 17.04
CA ALA A 77 -15.40 -8.94 16.09
C ALA A 77 -14.71 -9.18 14.74
N GLY A 78 -15.04 -10.28 14.05
CA GLY A 78 -14.56 -10.52 12.69
C GLY A 78 -14.98 -9.34 11.80
N CYS A 79 -14.00 -8.57 11.31
CA CYS A 79 -14.28 -7.39 10.52
C CYS A 79 -15.01 -7.80 9.23
N PRO A 80 -16.23 -7.32 8.94
CA PRO A 80 -16.90 -7.63 7.69
C PRO A 80 -16.35 -6.72 6.57
N LEU A 81 -15.02 -6.68 6.42
CA LEU A 81 -14.29 -5.85 5.47
C LEU A 81 -14.80 -6.08 4.03
N ARG A 82 -15.17 -7.33 3.73
CA ARG A 82 -15.83 -7.71 2.47
C ARG A 82 -17.16 -6.97 2.27
N HIS A 83 -17.98 -6.91 3.31
CA HIS A 83 -19.28 -6.27 3.24
C HIS A 83 -19.11 -4.78 2.99
N PHE A 84 -18.30 -4.09 3.79
CA PHE A 84 -18.06 -2.65 3.61
C PHE A 84 -17.44 -2.31 2.25
N PHE A 85 -16.47 -3.10 1.79
CA PHE A 85 -15.87 -2.90 0.47
C PHE A 85 -16.88 -3.10 -0.66
N LEU A 86 -17.68 -4.17 -0.61
CA LEU A 86 -18.72 -4.43 -1.60
C LEU A 86 -19.81 -3.34 -1.59
N THR A 87 -20.26 -2.92 -0.41
CA THR A 87 -21.23 -1.84 -0.24
C THR A 87 -20.69 -0.53 -0.83
N GLY A 88 -19.42 -0.21 -0.58
CA GLY A 88 -18.73 0.91 -1.23
C GLY A 88 -18.73 0.78 -2.76
N CYS A 89 -18.31 -0.36 -3.31
CA CYS A 89 -18.33 -0.59 -4.76
C CYS A 89 -19.74 -0.42 -5.37
N ILE A 90 -20.79 -0.82 -4.66
CA ILE A 90 -22.17 -0.66 -5.10
C ILE A 90 -22.59 0.81 -5.07
N LEU A 91 -22.34 1.51 -3.96
CA LEU A 91 -22.72 2.92 -3.80
C LEU A 91 -22.04 3.82 -4.85
N TYR A 92 -20.78 3.55 -5.19
CA TYR A 92 -20.03 4.31 -6.18
C TYR A 92 -20.18 3.79 -7.61
N GLY A 93 -21.09 2.82 -7.86
CA GLY A 93 -21.37 2.32 -9.21
C GLY A 93 -20.18 1.65 -9.90
N HIS A 94 -19.32 0.95 -9.15
CA HIS A 94 -18.11 0.35 -9.70
C HIS A 94 -18.46 -0.73 -10.73
N ASN A 95 -17.99 -0.57 -11.96
CA ASN A 95 -18.31 -1.45 -13.10
C ASN A 95 -18.02 -2.95 -12.87
N LYS A 96 -17.10 -3.29 -11.97
CA LYS A 96 -16.78 -4.69 -11.60
C LYS A 96 -17.51 -5.23 -10.36
N GLN A 97 -18.51 -4.53 -9.81
CA GLN A 97 -19.20 -4.94 -8.58
C GLN A 97 -19.69 -6.40 -8.63
N ALA A 98 -20.28 -6.82 -9.76
CA ALA A 98 -20.84 -8.15 -9.95
C ALA A 98 -19.74 -9.24 -9.95
N SER A 99 -18.58 -8.93 -10.53
CA SER A 99 -17.42 -9.81 -10.53
C SER A 99 -16.81 -9.92 -9.13
N ILE A 100 -16.61 -8.80 -8.43
CA ILE A 100 -16.04 -8.75 -7.07
C ILE A 100 -16.91 -9.55 -6.09
N ARG A 101 -18.24 -9.47 -6.20
CA ARG A 101 -19.18 -10.23 -5.37
C ARG A 101 -18.95 -11.75 -5.46
N LYS A 102 -18.52 -12.24 -6.62
CA LYS A 102 -18.29 -13.67 -6.92
C LYS A 102 -16.88 -14.15 -6.57
N VAL A 103 -15.93 -13.24 -6.27
CA VAL A 103 -14.55 -13.64 -5.96
C VAL A 103 -14.50 -14.39 -4.63
N LYS A 104 -13.99 -15.62 -4.67
CA LYS A 104 -13.62 -16.36 -3.44
C LYS A 104 -12.39 -15.71 -2.84
N GLN A 105 -12.53 -15.24 -1.61
CA GLN A 105 -11.44 -14.64 -0.86
C GLN A 105 -10.38 -15.69 -0.57
N ARG A 106 -9.11 -15.30 -0.71
CA ARG A 106 -7.96 -16.12 -0.34
C ARG A 106 -7.12 -15.32 0.66
N ILE A 107 -6.75 -15.97 1.75
CA ILE A 107 -5.76 -15.39 2.67
C ILE A 107 -4.40 -15.52 1.99
N ALA A 108 -3.78 -14.38 1.70
CA ALA A 108 -2.44 -14.35 1.14
C ALA A 108 -1.43 -14.85 2.17
N SER A 109 -0.53 -15.75 1.76
CA SER A 109 0.60 -16.17 2.60
C SER A 109 1.71 -15.12 2.49
N LEU A 110 1.61 -14.08 3.31
CA LEU A 110 2.60 -12.99 3.37
C LEU A 110 3.67 -13.28 4.42
N LYS A 111 4.90 -12.83 4.17
CA LYS A 111 6.05 -13.04 5.06
C LYS A 111 5.91 -12.33 6.42
N TRP A 112 5.21 -11.19 6.43
CA TRP A 112 4.98 -10.35 7.61
C TRP A 112 3.61 -10.58 8.26
N LYS A 113 2.94 -11.72 7.98
CA LYS A 113 1.68 -12.05 8.65
C LYS A 113 1.91 -12.18 10.16
N THR A 114 0.92 -11.75 10.94
CA THR A 114 0.96 -11.81 12.40
C THR A 114 0.04 -12.90 12.93
N LYS A 115 0.38 -13.42 14.11
CA LYS A 115 -0.46 -14.34 14.89
C LYS A 115 -0.94 -13.70 16.18
N ASN A 116 -0.15 -12.78 16.75
CA ASN A 116 -0.40 -12.22 18.08
C ASN A 116 -0.87 -10.76 18.02
N ASN A 117 -0.70 -10.10 16.87
CA ASN A 117 -1.19 -8.74 16.65
C ASN A 117 -2.61 -8.72 16.08
N PHE A 118 -3.57 -8.31 16.93
CA PHE A 118 -4.98 -8.16 16.58
C PHE A 118 -5.46 -6.70 16.55
N ILE A 119 -4.57 -5.73 16.78
CA ILE A 119 -4.94 -4.31 16.90
C ILE A 119 -4.57 -3.50 15.65
N ASP A 120 -3.62 -3.98 14.86
CA ASP A 120 -3.08 -3.24 13.70
C ASP A 120 -3.71 -3.61 12.35
N TYR A 121 -4.83 -4.33 12.32
CA TYR A 121 -5.49 -4.71 11.06
C TYR A 121 -5.76 -3.50 10.15
N GLY A 122 -6.12 -2.34 10.72
CA GLY A 122 -6.31 -1.10 9.99
C GLY A 122 -5.02 -0.57 9.37
N VAL A 123 -3.90 -0.65 10.10
CA VAL A 123 -2.57 -0.23 9.62
C VAL A 123 -2.11 -1.13 8.47
N PHE A 124 -2.26 -2.45 8.61
CA PHE A 124 -1.97 -3.40 7.53
C PHE A 124 -2.82 -3.09 6.29
N THR A 125 -4.12 -2.86 6.47
CA THR A 125 -5.05 -2.57 5.37
C THR A 125 -4.65 -1.30 4.62
N MET A 126 -4.37 -0.20 5.33
CA MET A 126 -3.92 1.05 4.72
C MET A 126 -2.58 0.90 4.00
N LEU A 127 -1.61 0.23 4.63
CA LEU A 127 -0.30 -0.01 4.02
C LEU A 127 -0.40 -0.85 2.75
N HIS A 128 -1.23 -1.90 2.78
CA HIS A 128 -1.47 -2.76 1.64
C HIS A 128 -2.11 -1.98 0.50
N MET A 129 -3.17 -1.22 0.75
CA MET A 129 -3.82 -0.40 -0.27
C MET A 129 -2.86 0.65 -0.87
N ASP A 130 -2.06 1.31 -0.04
CA ASP A 130 -1.11 2.34 -0.46
C ASP A 130 0.06 1.76 -1.29
N ASN A 131 0.50 0.54 -0.97
CA ASN A 131 1.63 -0.08 -1.66
C ASN A 131 1.25 -1.01 -2.80
N TYR A 132 -0.01 -1.41 -2.95
CA TYR A 132 -0.43 -2.38 -3.95
C TYR A 132 -0.13 -1.91 -5.37
N THR A 133 0.65 -2.70 -6.11
CA THR A 133 1.07 -2.41 -7.49
C THR A 133 0.41 -3.33 -8.53
N GLY A 134 -0.57 -4.15 -8.14
CA GLY A 134 -1.13 -5.19 -9.00
C GLY A 134 -0.33 -6.49 -9.01
N GLU A 135 0.70 -6.60 -8.19
CA GLU A 135 1.56 -7.79 -8.12
C GLU A 135 0.87 -8.98 -7.43
N ALA A 136 1.31 -10.18 -7.79
CA ALA A 136 0.84 -11.41 -7.15
C ALA A 136 1.28 -11.46 -5.68
N PRO A 137 0.53 -12.13 -4.78
CA PRO A 137 0.82 -12.15 -3.34
C PRO A 137 2.25 -12.55 -2.97
N GLY A 138 2.90 -13.44 -3.72
CA GLY A 138 4.28 -13.89 -3.45
C GLY A 138 5.37 -12.89 -3.84
N LYS A 139 5.05 -11.88 -4.67
CA LYS A 139 5.96 -10.78 -5.06
C LYS A 139 5.65 -9.48 -4.34
N TRP A 140 4.50 -9.42 -3.67
CA TRP A 140 4.14 -8.27 -2.88
C TRP A 140 5.22 -8.05 -1.82
N ASP A 141 5.74 -6.83 -1.77
CA ASP A 141 6.58 -6.33 -0.71
C ASP A 141 6.06 -4.96 -0.25
N CYS A 142 5.80 -4.82 1.04
CA CYS A 142 5.44 -3.55 1.65
C CYS A 142 6.48 -3.07 2.67
N GLY A 143 7.65 -3.71 2.76
CA GLY A 143 8.75 -3.33 3.64
C GLY A 143 8.57 -3.72 5.12
N LEU A 144 7.55 -4.52 5.45
CA LEU A 144 7.39 -5.05 6.80
C LEU A 144 8.25 -6.30 7.00
N VAL A 145 8.92 -6.37 8.16
CA VAL A 145 9.62 -7.59 8.58
C VAL A 145 8.64 -8.62 9.15
N ALA A 146 9.11 -9.84 9.39
CA ALA A 146 8.33 -10.88 10.07
C ALA A 146 7.93 -10.44 11.49
N GLU A 147 6.84 -11.00 12.02
CA GLU A 147 6.31 -10.67 13.35
C GLU A 147 7.40 -10.75 14.42
N SER A 148 7.76 -9.58 14.95
CA SER A 148 8.88 -9.39 15.86
C SER A 148 8.75 -8.05 16.59
N LYS A 149 9.67 -7.76 17.50
CA LYS A 149 9.74 -6.44 18.14
C LYS A 149 9.97 -5.33 17.11
N GLU A 150 10.83 -5.58 16.13
CA GLU A 150 11.09 -4.64 15.04
C GLU A 150 9.83 -4.35 14.22
N GLN A 151 9.06 -5.39 13.86
CA GLN A 151 7.77 -5.19 13.21
C GLN A 151 6.82 -4.35 14.08
N SER A 152 6.80 -4.57 15.38
CA SER A 152 5.98 -3.78 16.31
C SER A 152 6.38 -2.30 16.31
N ASP A 153 7.66 -2.00 16.21
CA ASP A 153 8.16 -0.63 16.13
C ASP A 153 7.87 0.00 14.75
N GLN A 154 7.98 -0.77 13.66
CA GLN A 154 7.52 -0.37 12.33
C GLN A 154 6.02 -0.01 12.33
N LEU A 155 5.18 -0.85 12.94
CA LEU A 155 3.74 -0.62 13.04
C LEU A 155 3.42 0.61 13.89
N ARG A 156 4.15 0.85 15.00
CA ARG A 156 4.00 2.07 15.80
C ARG A 156 4.26 3.32 14.97
N VAL A 157 5.33 3.33 14.18
CA VAL A 157 5.65 4.46 13.30
C VAL A 157 4.58 4.61 12.21
N LEU A 158 4.11 3.51 11.62
CA LEU A 158 3.05 3.55 10.61
C LEU A 158 1.73 4.11 11.16
N ARG A 159 1.36 3.80 12.41
CA ARG A 159 0.21 4.43 13.08
C ARG A 159 0.33 5.95 13.06
N PHE A 160 1.51 6.48 13.40
CA PHE A 160 1.77 7.92 13.43
C PHE A 160 1.71 8.52 12.03
N LYS A 161 2.32 7.86 11.04
CA LYS A 161 2.30 8.29 9.63
C LYS A 161 0.88 8.35 9.09
N PHE A 162 0.08 7.31 9.28
CA PHE A 162 -1.31 7.27 8.77
C PHE A 162 -2.21 8.24 9.52
N ALA A 163 -2.14 8.32 10.85
CA ALA A 163 -2.93 9.29 11.61
C ALA A 163 -2.63 10.73 11.17
N THR A 164 -1.35 11.07 11.00
CA THR A 164 -0.92 12.40 10.53
C THR A 164 -1.47 12.69 9.14
N LYS A 165 -1.37 11.74 8.22
CA LYS A 165 -1.93 11.87 6.86
C LYS A 165 -3.44 12.11 6.88
N ILE A 166 -4.18 11.41 7.74
CA ILE A 166 -5.64 11.56 7.87
C ILE A 166 -5.98 12.92 8.50
N LEU A 167 -5.34 13.25 9.62
CA LEU A 167 -5.63 14.47 10.38
C LEU A 167 -5.27 15.74 9.63
N LEU A 168 -4.18 15.72 8.86
CA LEU A 168 -3.72 16.87 8.07
C LEU A 168 -4.17 16.83 6.60
N HIS A 169 -5.03 15.88 6.24
CA HIS A 169 -5.53 15.80 4.87
C HIS A 169 -6.32 17.06 4.50
N ASN A 170 -6.20 17.54 3.26
CA ASN A 170 -6.89 18.76 2.81
C ASN A 170 -8.44 18.67 2.87
N VAL A 171 -9.00 17.46 2.81
CA VAL A 171 -10.45 17.21 3.00
C VAL A 171 -10.88 17.40 4.45
N ASN A 172 -9.98 17.26 5.42
CA ASN A 172 -10.31 17.53 6.81
C ASN A 172 -10.38 19.05 7.02
N VAL A 173 -11.59 19.60 7.12
CA VAL A 173 -11.84 21.02 7.39
C VAL A 173 -11.20 21.52 8.69
N TYR A 174 -10.88 20.62 9.61
CA TYR A 174 -10.20 20.93 10.87
C TYR A 174 -8.69 20.70 10.83
N ALA A 175 -8.08 20.39 9.69
CA ALA A 175 -6.66 20.04 9.59
C ALA A 175 -5.74 21.09 10.23
N GLY A 176 -5.99 22.38 9.97
CA GLY A 176 -5.22 23.49 10.57
C GLY A 176 -5.32 23.48 12.10
N ARG A 177 -6.56 23.45 12.63
CA ARG A 177 -6.82 23.40 14.07
C ARG A 177 -6.21 22.16 14.73
N MET A 178 -6.26 21.00 14.09
CA MET A 178 -5.64 19.78 14.63
C MET A 178 -4.13 19.94 14.79
N TYR A 179 -3.47 20.62 13.85
CA TYR A 179 -2.04 20.88 13.94
C TYR A 179 -1.71 21.89 15.05
N GLU A 180 -2.48 22.97 15.15
CA GLU A 180 -2.34 23.99 16.20
C GLU A 180 -2.47 23.38 17.61
N LEU A 181 -3.53 22.60 17.85
CA LEU A 181 -3.74 21.92 19.13
C LEU A 181 -2.58 20.98 19.49
N ALA A 182 -2.03 20.27 18.50
CA ALA A 182 -0.89 19.38 18.72
C ALA A 182 0.38 20.17 19.09
N LEU A 183 0.59 21.35 18.48
CA LEU A 183 1.68 22.25 18.83
C LEU A 183 1.51 22.85 20.23
N GLU A 184 0.29 23.23 20.61
CA GLU A 184 -0.02 23.71 21.96
C GLU A 184 0.25 22.62 23.00
N PHE A 185 -0.25 21.40 22.76
CA PHE A 185 0.01 20.26 23.61
C PHE A 185 1.51 19.99 23.76
N ASP A 186 2.29 20.06 22.67
CA ASP A 186 3.74 19.84 22.69
C ASP A 186 4.51 20.85 23.54
N LYS A 187 3.99 22.08 23.71
CA LYS A 187 4.60 23.11 24.56
C LYS A 187 4.38 22.89 26.06
N LEU A 188 3.40 22.07 26.43
CA LEU A 188 3.07 21.85 27.84
C LEU A 188 4.20 21.13 28.60
N PRO A 189 4.37 21.42 29.90
CA PRO A 189 5.32 20.69 30.73
C PRO A 189 4.87 19.23 30.91
N PRO A 190 5.81 18.29 31.19
CA PRO A 190 5.51 16.87 31.27
C PRO A 190 4.38 16.51 32.26
N GLY A 191 4.29 17.22 33.40
CA GLY A 191 3.25 16.98 34.40
C GLY A 191 1.84 17.30 33.90
N GLU A 192 1.68 18.42 33.19
CA GLU A 192 0.39 18.80 32.59
C GLU A 192 0.00 17.87 31.45
N LYS A 193 0.96 17.53 30.57
CA LYS A 193 0.75 16.52 29.53
C LYS A 193 0.22 15.23 30.14
N LEU A 194 0.88 14.72 31.19
CA LEU A 194 0.50 13.48 31.86
C LEU A 194 -0.90 13.58 32.47
N SER A 195 -1.24 14.70 33.11
CA SER A 195 -2.57 14.93 33.65
C SER A 195 -3.66 14.85 32.57
N ILE A 196 -3.46 15.55 31.45
CA ILE A 196 -4.37 15.52 30.29
C ILE A 196 -4.51 14.10 29.76
N ILE A 197 -3.39 13.40 29.55
CA ILE A 197 -3.38 12.01 29.06
C ILE A 197 -4.17 11.09 30.00
N LEU A 198 -3.91 11.15 31.31
CA LEU A 198 -4.59 10.32 32.30
C LEU A 198 -6.10 10.59 32.32
N SER A 199 -6.50 11.86 32.22
CA SER A 199 -7.91 12.24 32.13
C SER A 199 -8.57 11.67 30.86
N ALA A 200 -7.88 11.76 29.71
CA ALA A 200 -8.37 11.24 28.43
C ALA A 200 -8.55 9.72 28.46
N VAL A 201 -7.57 8.99 29.02
CA VAL A 201 -7.62 7.54 29.20
C VAL A 201 -8.77 7.14 30.11
N ARG A 202 -8.95 7.82 31.26
CA ARG A 202 -10.08 7.56 32.17
C ARG A 202 -11.43 7.80 31.50
N ASN A 203 -11.57 8.91 30.79
CA ASN A 203 -12.80 9.27 30.07
C ASN A 203 -13.14 8.24 28.99
N ARG A 204 -12.14 7.74 28.27
CA ARG A 204 -12.32 6.65 27.30
C ARG A 204 -12.78 5.37 27.97
N ASP A 205 -12.08 4.93 29.02
CA ASP A 205 -12.43 3.71 29.75
C ASP A 205 -13.85 3.78 30.32
N ALA A 206 -14.28 4.96 30.79
CA ALA A 206 -15.66 5.19 31.22
C ALA A 206 -16.68 5.06 30.08
N ARG A 207 -16.37 5.55 28.87
CA ARG A 207 -17.24 5.35 27.68
C ARG A 207 -17.33 3.89 27.29
N ASN A 208 -16.20 3.17 27.27
CA ASN A 208 -16.15 1.77 26.86
C ASN A 208 -16.85 0.82 27.83
N ARG A 209 -17.02 1.20 29.11
CA ARG A 209 -17.81 0.43 30.09
C ARG A 209 -19.33 0.58 29.92
N LYS A 210 -19.79 1.58 29.15
CA LYS A 210 -21.23 1.83 28.92
C LYS A 210 -21.79 0.99 27.76
N PHE A 211 -20.95 0.23 27.08
CA PHE A 211 -21.28 -0.67 25.97
C PHE A 211 -20.75 -2.06 26.30
#